data_AF-A0A2G7GXA9-F1
#
_entry.id   AF-A0A2G7GXA9-F1
#
_cell.length_a   1.000
_cell.length_b   1.000
_cell.length_c   1.000
_cell.angle_alpha   90.00
_cell.angle_beta   90.00
_cell.angle_gamma   90.00
#
_symmetry.space_group_name_H-M   'P 1'
#
loop_
_entity.id
_entity.type
_entity.pdbx_description
1 polymer ?
#
loop_
_entity_poly.entity_id
_entity_poly.type
_entity_poly.pdbx_seq_one_letter_code
_entity_poly.pdbx_strand_id
1 'polypeptide(L)' 'MKAYQTEVQVDLRAGRPARLIWRGQPYPVQAVLDEWRYGGRWWLGEQPRTCYLVQAGALTAELHQEDGEGGRWWLARLVD' A
#
# COMPACT_ATOMS: atom_id res chain seq x y z
N MET A 1 14.61 -2.73 -0.55
CA MET A 1 13.59 -1.78 -0.08
C MET A 1 13.69 -1.56 1.41
N LYS A 2 13.69 -0.29 1.83
CA LYS A 2 13.68 0.14 3.24
C LYS A 2 12.27 0.02 3.81
N ALA A 3 12.15 -0.46 5.06
CA ALA A 3 10.87 -0.53 5.76
C ALA A 3 10.49 0.83 6.36
N TYR A 4 9.22 1.21 6.22
CA TYR A 4 8.67 2.46 6.76
C TYR A 4 7.54 2.22 7.77
N GLN A 5 6.63 1.28 7.47
CA GLN A 5 5.51 0.91 8.35
C GLN A 5 4.73 2.13 8.86
N THR A 6 4.41 3.04 7.94
CA THR A 6 3.69 4.28 8.23
C THR A 6 2.39 4.32 7.45
N GLU A 7 1.37 4.93 8.04
CA GLU A 7 0.13 5.21 7.33
C GLU A 7 0.42 6.14 6.14
N VAL A 8 -0.27 5.90 5.03
CA VAL A 8 -0.10 6.64 3.78
C VAL A 8 -1.46 6.83 3.13
N GLN A 9 -1.72 8.00 2.57
CA GLN A 9 -2.94 8.19 1.78
C GLN A 9 -2.75 7.55 0.40
N VAL A 10 -3.73 6.74 -0.01
CA VAL A 10 -3.80 6.13 -1.33
C VAL A 10 -5.15 6.45 -1.95
N ASP A 11 -5.13 7.04 -3.14
CA ASP A 11 -6.34 7.23 -3.94
C ASP A 11 -6.51 6.03 -4.87
N LEU A 12 -7.76 5.56 -4.98
CA LEU A 12 -8.10 4.39 -5.80
C LEU A 12 -8.76 4.80 -7.10
N ARG A 13 -8.55 4.00 -8.14
CA ARG A 13 -9.28 4.06 -9.40
C ARG A 13 -9.72 2.64 -9.77
N ALA A 14 -11.03 2.44 -9.94
CA ALA A 14 -11.62 1.12 -10.21
C ALA A 14 -11.16 0.02 -9.22
N GLY A 15 -11.05 0.38 -7.94
CA GLY A 15 -10.65 -0.54 -6.86
C GLY A 15 -9.15 -0.83 -6.78
N ARG A 16 -8.30 -0.20 -7.60
CA ARG A 16 -6.84 -0.39 -7.58
C ARG A 16 -6.09 0.90 -7.17
N PRO A 17 -4.90 0.80 -6.57
CA PRO A 17 -4.05 1.96 -6.28
C PRO A 17 -3.78 2.79 -7.54
N ALA A 18 -4.10 4.08 -7.48
CA ALA A 18 -3.88 5.01 -8.59
C ALA A 18 -2.89 6.12 -8.24
N ARG A 19 -2.79 6.48 -6.96
CA ARG A 19 -1.86 7.50 -6.47
C ARG A 19 -1.58 7.27 -4.98
N LEU A 20 -0.34 7.48 -4.54
CA LEU A 20 0.01 7.59 -3.12
C LEU A 20 0.51 8.99 -2.78
N ILE A 21 0.24 9.47 -1.57
CA ILE A 21 0.79 10.72 -1.05
C ILE A 21 1.93 10.41 -0.10
N TRP A 22 3.16 10.65 -0.54
CA TRP A 22 4.36 10.36 0.25
C TRP A 22 5.14 11.63 0.56
N ARG A 23 5.39 11.89 1.85
CA ARG A 23 6.06 13.12 2.33
C ARG A 23 5.43 14.42 1.78
N GLY A 24 4.10 14.44 1.71
CA GLY A 24 3.32 15.57 1.17
C GLY A 24 3.37 15.71 -0.35
N GLN A 25 4.03 14.80 -1.07
CA GLN A 25 4.11 14.81 -2.53
C GLN A 25 3.26 13.70 -3.14
N PRO A 26 2.46 13.98 -4.18
CA PRO A 26 1.69 12.97 -4.89
C PRO A 26 2.58 12.17 -5.86
N TYR A 27 2.47 10.84 -5.80
CA TYR A 27 3.12 9.92 -6.73
C TYR A 27 2.05 9.11 -7.47
N PRO A 28 1.80 9.38 -8.76
CA PRO A 28 0.90 8.58 -9.57
C PRO A 28 1.42 7.15 -9.71
N VAL A 29 0.56 6.16 -9.48
CA VAL A 29 0.88 4.75 -9.73
C VAL A 29 0.82 4.51 -11.24
N GLN A 30 1.95 4.10 -11.80
CA GLN A 30 2.12 3.80 -13.22
C GLN A 30 1.83 2.33 -13.52
N ALA A 31 2.17 1.44 -12.59
CA ALA A 31 1.90 0.02 -12.68
C ALA A 31 1.70 -0.60 -11.29
N VAL A 32 0.77 -1.55 -11.19
CA VAL A 32 0.73 -2.53 -10.10
C VAL A 32 1.57 -3.71 -10.59
N LEU A 33 2.72 -3.91 -9.95
CA LEU A 33 3.70 -4.94 -10.29
C LEU A 33 3.31 -6.31 -9.72
N ASP A 34 2.68 -6.32 -8.54
CA ASP A 34 2.18 -7.53 -7.88
C ASP A 34 1.03 -7.21 -6.92
N GLU A 35 0.20 -8.20 -6.63
CA GLU A 35 -0.94 -8.14 -5.71
C GLU A 35 -1.10 -9.48 -4.98
N TRP A 36 -1.11 -9.45 -3.65
CA TRP A 36 -1.29 -10.65 -2.83
C TRP A 36 -2.13 -10.36 -1.59
N ARG A 37 -2.72 -11.42 -1.04
CA ARG A 37 -3.41 -11.36 0.25
C ARG A 37 -2.50 -11.83 1.36
N TYR A 38 -2.48 -11.09 2.46
CA TYR A 38 -1.83 -11.51 3.71
C TYR A 38 -2.90 -11.70 4.78
N GLY A 39 -3.04 -12.93 5.26
CA GLY A 39 -4.11 -13.31 6.20
C GLY A 39 -3.99 -12.73 7.61
N GLY A 40 -2.90 -12.04 7.93
CA GLY A 40 -2.67 -11.56 9.29
C GLY A 40 -2.25 -12.68 10.25
N ARG A 41 -1.81 -12.28 11.44
CA ARG A 41 -1.84 -13.16 12.62
C ARG A 41 -3.24 -13.09 13.21
N TRP A 42 -4.21 -13.72 12.55
CA TRP A 42 -5.63 -13.64 12.94
C TRP A 42 -5.88 -14.12 14.38
N TRP A 43 -5.07 -15.06 14.87
CA TRP A 43 -5.11 -15.53 16.27
C TRP A 43 -4.66 -14.46 17.29
N LEU A 44 -4.05 -13.36 16.85
CA LEU A 44 -3.71 -12.18 17.65
C LEU A 44 -4.62 -10.98 17.32
N GLY A 45 -5.71 -11.19 16.58
CA GLY A 45 -6.63 -10.13 16.19
C GLY A 45 -6.12 -9.20 15.10
N GLU A 46 -5.04 -9.56 14.39
CA GLU A 46 -4.62 -8.79 13.21
C GLU A 46 -5.63 -8.95 12.08
N GLN A 47 -6.03 -7.81 11.50
CA GLN A 47 -6.86 -7.82 10.31
C GLN A 47 -6.07 -8.36 9.10
N PRO A 48 -6.72 -9.14 8.23
CA PRO A 48 -6.19 -9.43 6.91
C PRO A 48 -5.93 -8.14 6.14
N ARG A 49 -5.05 -8.22 5.15
CA ARG A 49 -4.75 -7.10 4.27
C ARG A 49 -4.52 -7.54 2.84
N THR A 50 -4.86 -6.66 1.92
CA THR A 50 -4.48 -6.76 0.52
C THR A 50 -3.20 -5.95 0.30
N CYS A 51 -2.18 -6.60 -0.23
CA CYS A 51 -0.86 -6.03 -0.43
C CYS A 51 -0.61 -5.80 -1.92
N TYR A 52 0.02 -4.68 -2.24
CA TYR A 52 0.36 -4.29 -3.60
C TYR A 52 1.83 -3.91 -3.67
N LEU A 53 2.51 -4.37 -4.71
CA LEU A 53 3.78 -3.80 -5.13
C LEU A 53 3.50 -2.86 -6.31
N VAL A 54 3.88 -1.59 -6.22
CA VAL A 54 3.57 -0.59 -7.23
C VAL A 54 4.80 0.17 -7.71
N GLN A 55 4.81 0.52 -8.99
CA GLN A 55 5.72 1.51 -9.55
C GLN A 55 5.02 2.88 -9.58
N ALA A 56 5.65 3.90 -8.99
CA ALA A 56 5.12 5.25 -8.92
C ALA A 56 6.23 6.30 -9.13
N GLY A 57 6.49 6.67 -10.38
CA GLY A 57 7.59 7.57 -10.73
C GLY A 57 8.93 6.86 -10.57
N ALA A 58 9.85 7.46 -9.80
CA ALA A 58 11.10 6.80 -9.40
C ALA A 58 10.90 5.77 -8.28
N LEU A 59 9.74 5.77 -7.62
CA LEU A 59 9.50 4.94 -6.46
C LEU A 59 9.02 3.54 -6.82
N THR A 60 9.54 2.53 -6.13
CA THR A 60 8.90 1.23 -6.00
C THR A 60 8.40 1.08 -4.56
N ALA A 61 7.09 0.96 -4.38
CA ALA A 61 6.43 0.97 -3.08
C ALA A 61 5.66 -0.33 -2.83
N GLU A 62 5.78 -0.86 -1.62
CA GLU A 62 4.91 -1.91 -1.10
C GLU A 62 3.83 -1.26 -0.22
N LEU A 63 2.58 -1.37 -0.66
CA LEU A 63 1.39 -0.79 -0.03
C LEU A 63 0.52 -1.89 0.56
N HIS A 64 0.07 -1.73 1.80
CA HIS A 64 -0.86 -2.66 2.44
C HIS A 64 -2.17 -1.93 2.75
N GLN A 65 -3.27 -2.49 2.29
CA GLN A 65 -4.63 -2.06 2.62
C GLN A 65 -5.21 -3.02 3.66
N GLU A 66 -5.52 -2.52 4.86
CA GLU A 66 -6.30 -3.30 5.84
C GLU A 66 -7.69 -3.60 5.26
N ASP A 67 -8.16 -4.83 5.43
CA ASP A 67 -9.52 -5.20 5.05
C ASP A 67 -10.53 -4.53 6.02
N GLY A 68 -11.77 -4.32 5.56
CA GLY A 68 -12.87 -3.74 6.35
C GLY A 68 -13.23 -2.29 5.99
N GLU A 69 -14.36 -1.83 6.49
CA GLU A 69 -14.81 -0.44 6.30
C GLU A 69 -13.86 0.52 7.04
N GLY A 70 -13.34 1.52 6.32
CA GLY A 70 -12.34 2.44 6.87
C GLY A 70 -10.93 1.84 7.01
N GLY A 71 -10.66 0.69 6.37
CA GLY A 71 -9.34 0.06 6.36
C GLY A 71 -8.24 1.02 5.90
N ARG A 72 -7.18 1.13 6.73
CA ARG A 72 -6.08 2.05 6.49
C ARG A 72 -5.11 1.53 5.45
N TRP A 73 -4.40 2.46 4.85
CA TRP A 73 -3.32 2.19 3.92
C TRP A 73 -1.97 2.41 4.61
N TRP A 74 -1.06 1.46 4.42
CA TRP A 74 0.28 1.50 4.99
C TRP A 74 1.33 1.44 3.89
N LEU A 75 2.31 2.33 3.96
CA LEU A 75 3.56 2.20 3.22
C LEU A 75 4.47 1.24 4.00
N ALA A 76 4.48 -0.02 3.59
CA ALA A 76 5.26 -1.05 4.26
C ALA A 76 6.75 -0.89 3.94
N ARG A 77 7.08 -0.77 2.64
CA ARG A 77 8.46 -0.64 2.15
C ARG A 77 8.53 0.29 0.94
N LEU A 78 9.70 0.92 0.75
CA LEU A 78 9.95 1.82 -0.37
C LEU A 78 11.40 1.67 -0.87
N VAL A 79 11.59 1.88 -2.17
CA VAL A 79 12.86 2.23 -2.83
C VAL A 79 12.61 3.48 -3.65
N ASP A 80 13.58 4.39 -3.64
CA ASP A 80 13.65 5.62 -4.41
C ASP A 80 14.83 5.63 -5.39
#